data_AF-A0A150FVH5-F1
#
_entry.id   AF-A0A150FVH5-F1
#
_cell.length_a   1.000
_cell.length_b   1.000
_cell.length_c   1.000
_cell.angle_alpha   90.00
_cell.angle_beta   90.00
_cell.angle_gamma   90.00
#
_symmetry.space_group_name_H-M   'P 1'
#
loop_
_entity.id
_entity.type
_entity.pdbx_description
1 polymer ?
#
loop_
_entity_poly.entity_id
_entity_poly.type
_entity_poly.pdbx_seq_one_letter_code
_entity_poly.pdbx_strand_id
1 'polypeptide(L)'
;MYALSARQAAAAEACTSSAASRAPAHVRRGSVACSAAAKEVTLLDYGAGNVRSVRNAIKKLGYTIRDVEKPSDLASASKLVFPGVGSYGQAMTILTKQGLVEPLKEYIQSGRPFLGICLGLQLLFEGSEESGGCEGLGIIPGAVTQFDTRLGLPVPHIGWNNIAPTRGSDLLDGVGDRRVYYVHSYRATPSAANKDWVLATTQYGGEFVAAVNRGSVSAVQFHPEKSGATGLDILAGFLQPEEAAAARRQAAASASSSASSSSPAGPSGLAKRVIACLDVRSNDTGDLVVTKGDQYDVREKDGGRDVRNLGKPVDLAARYFEEGADEVAFLNITGFRDCVMEDTPMLEVLRRASERVFVPLTVGGGIKALTDSSGRSFSAVQVAAEYFRSGADKVSIGSDAVDAAQAYYARGGVPDGSTAIEQISAVYGKQAVVISIDPRRVYVSDPSAVPHATVRTARPGPNGEQYCWWQCTVKGFDLELVDAVSRAVTIPVIASSGAGCPQHFSEVFRATGAAAALAAGIFHRREVGIHQVKEHLAEEGIPARL
;
A
#
# COMPACT_ATOMS: atom_id res chain seq x y z
N MET A 1 -23.01 19.38 37.74
CA MET A 1 -23.86 18.78 38.80
C MET A 1 -23.22 17.44 39.15
N TYR A 2 -22.78 17.25 40.41
CA TYR A 2 -22.05 16.07 40.94
C TYR A 2 -20.70 15.69 40.26
N ALA A 3 -19.64 15.27 40.96
CA ALA A 3 -19.27 15.49 42.36
C ALA A 3 -17.74 15.34 42.53
N LEU A 4 -17.13 16.14 43.40
CA LEU A 4 -15.74 16.00 43.84
C LEU A 4 -15.67 15.10 45.09
N SER A 5 -14.60 14.30 45.22
CA SER A 5 -14.16 13.81 46.53
C SER A 5 -12.63 13.96 46.67
N ALA A 6 -12.23 14.75 47.66
CA ALA A 6 -10.87 14.85 48.15
C ALA A 6 -10.88 14.60 49.65
N ARG A 7 -9.83 13.96 50.19
CA ARG A 7 -9.39 13.81 51.61
C ARG A 7 -8.40 12.63 51.67
N GLN A 8 -7.36 12.59 52.51
CA GLN A 8 -6.74 13.61 53.37
C GLN A 8 -5.30 13.15 53.70
N ALA A 9 -4.46 14.01 54.28
CA ALA A 9 -3.03 13.77 54.51
C ALA A 9 -2.66 13.38 55.97
N ALA A 10 -1.53 12.67 56.13
CA ALA A 10 -0.58 12.67 57.28
C ALA A 10 0.67 11.85 56.83
N ALA A 11 1.95 12.24 56.97
CA ALA A 11 2.71 12.78 58.11
C ALA A 11 2.85 11.77 59.27
N ALA A 12 4.02 11.51 59.89
CA ALA A 12 5.42 11.85 59.60
C ALA A 12 6.39 10.93 60.39
N GLU A 13 7.65 10.88 59.96
CA GLU A 13 8.90 10.70 60.74
C GLU A 13 9.01 9.78 61.99
N ALA A 14 10.03 8.90 61.99
CA ALA A 14 11.05 8.85 63.04
C ALA A 14 12.28 8.01 62.62
N CYS A 15 13.48 8.38 63.09
CA CYS A 15 14.77 7.74 62.79
C CYS A 15 15.39 7.16 64.08
N THR A 16 16.17 6.08 64.01
CA THR A 16 17.31 5.78 64.93
C THR A 16 18.18 4.63 64.41
N SER A 17 19.44 4.55 64.88
CA SER A 17 20.44 3.50 64.55
C SER A 17 20.64 2.53 65.75
N SER A 18 21.43 1.45 65.74
CA SER A 18 22.54 0.93 64.90
C SER A 18 22.58 -0.62 65.00
N ALA A 19 23.57 -1.45 64.57
CA ALA A 19 24.96 -1.25 64.14
C ALA A 19 25.51 -2.37 63.21
N ALA A 20 26.84 -2.40 63.09
CA ALA A 20 27.73 -3.25 62.28
C ALA A 20 27.57 -4.80 62.31
N SER A 21 27.80 -5.41 61.13
CA SER A 21 28.61 -6.62 60.97
C SER A 21 29.33 -6.61 59.60
N ARG A 22 30.55 -7.16 59.51
CA ARG A 22 31.42 -7.14 58.31
C ARG A 22 31.57 -8.54 57.70
N ALA A 23 31.30 -8.68 56.40
CA ALA A 23 31.73 -9.80 55.55
C ALA A 23 31.85 -9.32 54.08
N PRO A 24 32.57 -10.02 53.18
CA PRO A 24 33.47 -9.36 52.22
C PRO A 24 32.87 -9.03 50.85
N ALA A 25 33.68 -8.33 50.05
CA ALA A 25 33.29 -7.66 48.81
C ALA A 25 32.84 -8.61 47.69
N HIS A 26 31.57 -8.47 47.27
CA HIS A 26 31.16 -8.84 45.91
C HIS A 26 31.26 -7.63 44.98
N VAL A 27 31.98 -7.81 43.87
CA VAL A 27 32.00 -6.87 42.76
C VAL A 27 30.56 -6.69 42.25
N ARG A 28 29.97 -5.52 42.47
CA ARG A 28 28.73 -5.13 41.80
C ARG A 28 29.00 -5.07 40.29
N ARG A 29 28.65 -6.15 39.57
CA ARG A 29 28.21 -6.00 38.19
C ARG A 29 27.00 -5.08 38.25
N GLY A 30 27.18 -3.82 37.87
CA GLY A 30 26.06 -2.93 37.64
C GLY A 30 25.16 -3.59 36.62
N SER A 31 23.92 -3.88 36.98
CA SER A 31 22.91 -4.27 36.02
C SER A 31 22.72 -3.07 35.09
N VAL A 32 23.35 -3.11 33.92
CA VAL A 32 23.02 -2.21 32.83
C VAL A 32 21.56 -2.50 32.52
N ALA A 33 20.67 -1.64 32.99
CA ALA A 33 19.30 -1.60 32.54
C ALA A 33 19.36 -1.23 31.05
N CYS A 34 19.44 -2.25 30.20
CA CYS A 34 19.51 -2.08 28.76
C CYS A 34 18.18 -1.43 28.34
N SER A 35 18.24 -0.14 28.05
CA SER A 35 17.08 0.75 28.11
C SER A 35 15.98 0.31 27.15
N ALA A 36 14.76 0.16 27.66
CA ALA A 36 13.57 -0.06 26.84
C ALA A 36 13.34 1.09 25.83
N ALA A 37 13.84 2.30 26.11
CA ALA A 37 13.76 3.45 25.21
C ALA A 37 14.67 3.36 23.97
N ALA A 38 15.61 2.41 23.91
CA ALA A 38 16.48 2.23 22.74
C ALA A 38 15.76 1.63 21.51
N LYS A 39 14.57 1.04 21.71
CA LYS A 39 13.76 0.40 20.66
C LYS A 39 12.36 1.01 20.50
N GLU A 40 12.18 2.28 20.84
CA GLU A 40 10.94 3.01 20.55
C GLU A 40 11.07 3.85 19.27
N VAL A 41 9.99 3.90 18.50
CA VAL A 41 9.81 4.79 17.34
C VAL A 41 8.58 5.66 17.59
N THR A 42 8.72 6.98 17.43
CA THR A 42 7.56 7.88 17.40
C THR A 42 6.96 7.86 15.99
N LEU A 43 5.63 7.75 15.88
CA LEU A 43 4.91 7.65 14.62
C LEU A 43 3.88 8.79 14.50
N LEU A 44 3.99 9.59 13.43
CA LEU A 44 3.03 10.66 13.14
C LEU A 44 1.88 10.11 12.28
N ASP A 45 0.77 9.77 12.92
CA ASP A 45 -0.46 9.34 12.25
C ASP A 45 -1.48 10.50 12.24
N TYR A 46 -1.60 11.18 11.09
CA TYR A 46 -2.58 12.26 10.90
C TYR A 46 -4.00 11.74 10.57
N GLY A 47 -4.24 10.43 10.63
CA GLY A 47 -5.57 9.83 10.53
C GLY A 47 -6.06 9.47 9.13
N ALA A 48 -5.17 9.36 8.13
CA ALA A 48 -5.53 8.94 6.77
C ALA A 48 -4.85 7.62 6.36
N GLY A 49 -5.67 6.69 5.82
CA GLY A 49 -5.24 5.50 5.09
C GLY A 49 -4.55 4.41 5.93
N ASN A 50 -3.70 3.61 5.28
CA ASN A 50 -3.15 2.38 5.84
C ASN A 50 -1.86 2.57 6.65
N VAL A 51 -1.97 3.19 7.82
CA VAL A 51 -0.83 3.28 8.76
C VAL A 51 -0.54 1.92 9.41
N ARG A 52 -1.46 0.94 9.36
CA ARG A 52 -1.28 -0.41 9.96
C ARG A 52 -0.08 -1.14 9.37
N SER A 53 0.15 -1.07 8.07
CA SER A 53 1.27 -1.75 7.42
C SER A 53 2.63 -1.23 7.91
N VAL A 54 2.77 0.09 8.08
CA VAL A 54 3.97 0.73 8.66
C VAL A 54 4.16 0.27 10.11
N ARG A 55 3.07 0.25 10.90
CA ARG A 55 3.10 -0.22 12.29
C ARG A 55 3.55 -1.69 12.39
N ASN A 56 3.07 -2.54 11.48
CA ASN A 56 3.43 -3.96 11.46
C ASN A 56 4.89 -4.18 11.03
N ALA A 57 5.40 -3.40 10.07
CA ALA A 57 6.80 -3.45 9.65
C ALA A 57 7.75 -3.05 10.80
N ILE A 58 7.46 -1.94 11.49
CA ILE A 58 8.25 -1.47 12.64
C ILE A 58 8.24 -2.51 13.78
N LYS A 59 7.07 -3.09 14.10
CA LYS A 59 6.94 -4.16 15.11
C LYS A 59 7.71 -5.43 14.71
N LYS A 60 7.66 -5.82 13.43
CA LYS A 60 8.39 -6.98 12.90
C LYS A 60 9.91 -6.82 12.99
N LEU A 61 10.41 -5.58 12.89
CA LEU A 61 11.81 -5.22 13.14
C LEU A 61 12.16 -5.09 14.64
N GLY A 62 11.22 -5.41 15.54
CA GLY A 62 11.45 -5.47 16.98
C GLY A 62 11.37 -4.14 17.72
N TYR A 63 10.71 -3.13 17.14
CA TYR A 63 10.52 -1.82 17.75
C TYR A 63 9.11 -1.64 18.32
N THR A 64 8.99 -0.91 19.43
CA THR A 64 7.74 -0.38 19.95
C THR A 64 7.39 0.93 19.24
N ILE A 65 6.10 1.30 19.29
CA ILE A 65 5.58 2.50 18.63
C ILE A 65 4.91 3.36 19.67
N ARG A 66 5.24 4.66 19.64
CA ARG A 66 4.56 5.73 20.36
C ARG A 66 3.92 6.68 19.35
N ASP A 67 2.62 6.87 19.43
CA ASP A 67 1.91 7.78 18.52
C ASP A 67 2.11 9.25 18.92
N VAL A 68 2.08 10.14 17.92
CA VAL A 68 1.97 11.59 18.12
C VAL A 68 0.50 11.93 18.33
N GLU A 69 0.10 12.26 19.56
CA GLU A 69 -1.26 12.70 19.87
C GLU A 69 -1.35 14.24 19.95
N LYS A 70 -0.22 14.91 20.25
CA LYS A 70 -0.13 16.36 20.45
C LYS A 70 1.25 16.90 20.07
N PRO A 71 1.38 18.22 19.79
CA PRO A 71 2.65 18.88 19.49
C PRO A 71 3.85 18.54 20.39
N SER A 72 3.64 18.39 21.70
CA SER A 72 4.73 18.11 22.66
C SER A 72 5.29 16.69 22.59
N ASP A 73 4.64 15.77 21.86
CA ASP A 73 5.18 14.43 21.63
C ASP A 73 6.36 14.47 20.63
N LEU A 74 6.32 15.39 19.66
CA LEU A 74 7.44 15.64 18.73
C LEU A 74 8.66 16.17 19.47
N ALA A 75 8.49 17.03 20.48
CA ALA A 75 9.59 17.53 21.30
C ALA A 75 10.33 16.40 22.02
N SER A 76 9.62 15.35 22.47
CA SER A 76 10.19 14.20 23.20
C SER A 76 10.66 13.04 22.31
N ALA A 77 10.30 13.03 21.03
CA ALA A 77 10.66 11.95 20.10
C ALA A 77 12.18 11.83 19.90
N SER A 78 12.71 10.61 20.02
CA SER A 78 14.11 10.27 19.70
C SER A 78 14.31 9.95 18.22
N LYS A 79 13.28 9.37 17.59
CA LYS A 79 13.23 8.96 16.18
C LYS A 79 11.78 9.05 15.70
N LEU A 80 11.55 9.73 14.58
CA LEU A 80 10.22 9.98 14.03
C LEU A 80 10.06 9.31 12.66
N VAL A 81 9.00 8.53 12.50
CA VAL A 81 8.51 8.09 11.19
C VAL A 81 7.22 8.85 10.89
N PHE A 82 7.17 9.49 9.73
CA PHE A 82 5.98 10.18 9.22
C PHE A 82 5.52 9.51 7.92
N PRO A 83 4.63 8.50 8.00
CA PRO A 83 3.98 7.97 6.83
C PRO A 83 2.84 8.87 6.37
N GLY A 84 2.60 8.94 5.06
CA GLY A 84 1.38 9.57 4.57
C GLY A 84 0.89 9.04 3.24
N VAL A 85 -0.43 9.03 3.12
CA VAL A 85 -1.21 8.46 2.03
C VAL A 85 -2.48 9.31 1.81
N GLY A 86 -2.77 9.63 0.56
CA GLY A 86 -3.89 10.48 0.18
C GLY A 86 -3.46 11.85 -0.31
N SER A 87 -4.38 12.81 -0.24
CA SER A 87 -4.16 14.16 -0.79
C SER A 87 -3.24 15.02 0.09
N TYR A 88 -2.29 15.70 -0.56
CA TYR A 88 -1.38 16.68 0.01
C TYR A 88 -2.12 17.81 0.75
N GLY A 89 -3.10 18.43 0.09
CA GLY A 89 -3.90 19.51 0.67
C GLY A 89 -4.68 19.07 1.91
N GLN A 90 -5.21 17.83 1.89
CA GLN A 90 -5.89 17.25 3.05
C GLN A 90 -4.92 17.01 4.22
N ALA A 91 -3.71 16.51 3.95
CA ALA A 91 -2.69 16.29 4.98
C ALA A 91 -2.23 17.62 5.61
N MET A 92 -1.90 18.64 4.80
CA MET A 92 -1.53 19.97 5.32
C MET A 92 -2.67 20.63 6.11
N THR A 93 -3.91 20.47 5.66
CA THR A 93 -5.10 20.94 6.41
C THR A 93 -5.19 20.30 7.80
N ILE A 94 -4.96 18.98 7.90
CA ILE A 94 -5.00 18.26 9.18
C ILE A 94 -3.82 18.66 10.07
N LEU A 95 -2.59 18.67 9.54
CA LEU A 95 -1.39 19.06 10.31
C LEU A 95 -1.51 20.48 10.86
N THR A 96 -2.04 21.41 10.05
CA THR A 96 -2.30 22.80 10.47
C THR A 96 -3.36 22.85 11.57
N LYS A 97 -4.49 22.15 11.39
CA LYS A 97 -5.58 22.08 12.38
C LYS A 97 -5.15 21.46 13.70
N GLN A 98 -4.21 20.50 13.68
CA GLN A 98 -3.64 19.87 14.87
C GLN A 98 -2.46 20.66 15.48
N GLY A 99 -2.04 21.77 14.85
CA GLY A 99 -0.91 22.58 15.32
C GLY A 99 0.46 21.88 15.20
N LEU A 100 0.58 20.90 14.30
CA LEU A 100 1.79 20.08 14.17
C LEU A 100 2.85 20.63 13.20
N VAL A 101 2.50 21.61 12.35
CA VAL A 101 3.38 22.12 11.27
C VAL A 101 4.72 22.66 11.80
N GLU A 102 4.70 23.67 12.69
CA GLU A 102 5.94 24.23 13.25
C GLU A 102 6.70 23.25 14.15
N PRO A 103 6.06 22.52 15.10
CA PRO A 103 6.73 21.47 15.87
C PRO A 103 7.41 20.38 15.02
N LEU A 104 6.84 20.04 13.86
CA LEU A 104 7.44 19.10 12.91
C LEU A 104 8.65 19.71 12.19
N LYS A 105 8.58 20.99 11.79
CA LYS A 105 9.71 21.72 11.21
C LYS A 105 10.86 21.84 12.21
N GLU A 106 10.56 22.19 13.48
CA GLU A 106 11.53 22.21 14.59
C GLU A 106 12.15 20.83 14.82
N TYR A 107 11.36 19.75 14.79
CA TYR A 107 11.87 18.39 14.90
C TYR A 107 12.90 18.08 13.80
N ILE A 108 12.53 18.33 12.54
CA ILE A 108 13.37 18.06 11.36
C ILE A 108 14.66 18.91 11.42
N GLN A 109 14.56 20.18 11.81
CA GLN A 109 15.70 21.10 11.94
C GLN A 109 16.63 20.74 13.10
N SER A 110 16.13 20.08 14.16
CA SER A 110 16.96 19.64 15.30
C SER A 110 17.96 18.52 14.97
N GLY A 111 17.95 17.99 13.74
CA GLY A 111 18.91 16.96 13.30
C GLY A 111 18.65 15.58 13.90
N ARG A 112 17.48 15.33 14.48
CA ARG A 112 17.06 14.01 14.96
C ARG A 112 16.63 13.10 13.80
N PRO A 113 16.76 11.75 13.93
CA PRO A 113 16.34 10.79 12.92
C PRO A 113 14.88 10.95 12.48
N PHE A 114 14.68 11.31 11.21
CA PHE A 114 13.37 11.45 10.58
C PHE A 114 13.28 10.56 9.33
N LEU A 115 12.16 9.84 9.17
CA LEU A 115 11.80 9.13 7.93
C LEU A 115 10.41 9.54 7.44
N GLY A 116 10.37 10.30 6.34
CA GLY A 116 9.13 10.55 5.60
C GLY A 116 8.84 9.41 4.61
N ILE A 117 7.59 8.93 4.53
CA ILE A 117 7.17 7.90 3.55
C ILE A 117 6.06 8.43 2.66
N CYS A 118 6.24 8.32 1.35
CA CYS A 118 5.36 8.78 0.28
C CYS A 118 4.94 10.25 0.45
N LEU A 119 3.76 10.54 0.98
CA LEU A 119 3.34 11.91 1.24
C LEU A 119 4.27 12.59 2.27
N GLY A 120 4.84 11.82 3.22
CA GLY A 120 5.85 12.31 4.15
C GLY A 120 7.17 12.75 3.48
N LEU A 121 7.48 12.30 2.25
CA LEU A 121 8.53 12.91 1.42
C LEU A 121 8.03 14.20 0.78
N GLN A 122 6.83 14.17 0.19
CA GLN A 122 6.29 15.28 -0.59
C GLN A 122 6.09 16.53 0.26
N LEU A 123 5.62 16.38 1.49
CA LEU A 123 5.37 17.50 2.42
C LEU A 123 6.65 18.22 2.86
N LEU A 124 7.85 17.63 2.67
CA LEU A 124 9.11 18.34 2.92
C LEU A 124 9.39 19.46 1.91
N PHE A 125 8.78 19.41 0.73
CA PHE A 125 8.98 20.40 -0.34
C PHE A 125 8.23 21.72 -0.06
N GLU A 126 8.42 22.73 -0.91
CA GLU A 126 7.80 24.06 -0.77
C GLU A 126 6.28 24.02 -1.00
N GLY A 127 5.79 23.08 -1.82
CA GLY A 127 4.36 22.88 -2.05
C GLY A 127 4.05 21.80 -3.09
N SER A 128 2.77 21.64 -3.40
CA SER A 128 2.27 20.76 -4.46
C SER A 128 1.22 21.45 -5.33
N GLU A 129 1.15 21.07 -6.61
CA GLU A 129 0.05 21.39 -7.53
C GLU A 129 -1.26 20.66 -7.18
N GLU A 130 -1.21 19.61 -6.36
CA GLU A 130 -2.40 18.85 -5.98
C GLU A 130 -3.43 19.74 -5.25
N SER A 131 -4.70 19.48 -5.51
CA SER A 131 -5.83 20.21 -4.92
C SER A 131 -5.85 21.72 -5.20
N GLY A 132 -5.21 22.16 -6.29
CA GLY A 132 -5.23 23.56 -6.75
C GLY A 132 -4.08 24.43 -6.23
N GLY A 133 -3.05 23.82 -5.64
CA GLY A 133 -1.92 24.52 -5.04
C GLY A 133 -2.00 24.50 -3.51
N CYS A 134 -0.97 23.95 -2.85
CA CYS A 134 -0.87 23.93 -1.39
C CYS A 134 0.59 24.05 -0.96
N GLU A 135 0.88 24.93 0.00
CA GLU A 135 2.21 25.07 0.61
C GLU A 135 2.56 23.85 1.46
N GLY A 136 3.84 23.49 1.50
CA GLY A 136 4.38 22.39 2.30
C GLY A 136 5.07 22.87 3.59
N LEU A 137 5.98 22.03 4.10
CA LEU A 137 6.82 22.38 5.25
C LEU A 137 7.99 23.31 4.87
N GLY A 138 8.30 23.45 3.56
CA GLY A 138 9.33 24.38 3.07
C GLY A 138 10.76 24.00 3.47
N ILE A 139 11.05 22.72 3.64
CA ILE A 139 12.37 22.21 4.06
C ILE A 139 13.30 21.95 2.86
N ILE A 140 12.74 21.57 1.72
CA ILE A 140 13.43 21.22 0.47
C ILE A 140 12.94 22.12 -0.66
N PRO A 141 13.83 22.81 -1.41
CA PRO A 141 13.42 23.62 -2.55
C PRO A 141 12.75 22.84 -3.69
N GLY A 142 11.77 23.44 -4.33
CA GLY A 142 11.00 22.90 -5.45
C GLY A 142 9.59 22.46 -5.06
N ALA A 143 8.78 22.20 -6.08
CA ALA A 143 7.38 21.80 -5.95
C ALA A 143 7.12 20.35 -6.40
N VAL A 144 6.08 19.75 -5.82
CA VAL A 144 5.55 18.43 -6.15
C VAL A 144 4.47 18.59 -7.22
N THR A 145 4.80 18.23 -8.46
CA THR A 145 3.96 18.46 -9.66
C THR A 145 3.38 17.14 -10.20
N GLN A 146 2.34 17.18 -11.04
CA GLN A 146 1.68 15.96 -11.56
C GLN A 146 2.51 15.28 -12.66
N PHE A 147 2.46 13.93 -12.76
CA PHE A 147 2.95 13.22 -13.95
C PHE A 147 2.22 13.67 -15.23
N ASP A 148 2.98 13.85 -16.31
CA ASP A 148 2.44 14.30 -17.59
C ASP A 148 1.77 13.14 -18.35
N THR A 149 0.43 13.12 -18.32
CA THR A 149 -0.39 12.12 -19.02
C THR A 149 -0.29 12.22 -20.55
N ARG A 150 0.20 13.34 -21.11
CA ARG A 150 0.39 13.51 -22.57
C ARG A 150 1.51 12.62 -23.12
N LEU A 151 2.35 12.06 -22.25
CA LEU A 151 3.38 11.08 -22.60
C LEU A 151 2.83 9.66 -22.85
N GLY A 152 1.51 9.45 -22.77
CA GLY A 152 0.88 8.16 -23.03
C GLY A 152 1.10 7.11 -21.93
N LEU A 153 1.63 7.53 -20.76
CA LEU A 153 1.83 6.67 -19.60
C LEU A 153 0.61 6.73 -18.66
N PRO A 154 0.17 5.59 -18.10
CA PRO A 154 -0.89 5.58 -17.09
C PRO A 154 -0.54 6.39 -15.83
N VAL A 155 -1.44 7.25 -15.37
CA VAL A 155 -1.29 7.99 -14.11
C VAL A 155 -2.50 7.73 -13.22
N PRO A 156 -2.35 7.33 -11.94
CA PRO A 156 -1.12 7.22 -11.13
C PRO A 156 -0.07 6.20 -11.60
N HIS A 157 1.19 6.48 -11.29
CA HIS A 157 2.29 5.50 -11.31
C HIS A 157 2.02 4.47 -10.20
N ILE A 158 1.58 3.27 -10.59
CA ILE A 158 1.28 2.15 -9.68
C ILE A 158 2.12 0.93 -10.05
N GLY A 159 3.10 0.59 -9.21
CA GLY A 159 3.81 -0.67 -9.29
C GLY A 159 5.24 -0.64 -8.82
N TRP A 160 5.99 -1.65 -9.25
CA TRP A 160 7.33 -1.95 -8.77
C TRP A 160 8.36 -1.37 -9.75
N ASN A 161 9.12 -0.37 -9.32
CA ASN A 161 10.13 0.30 -10.15
C ASN A 161 11.50 0.23 -9.45
N ASN A 162 12.58 0.36 -10.22
CA ASN A 162 13.94 0.38 -9.71
C ASN A 162 14.24 1.73 -9.02
N ILE A 163 15.32 1.79 -8.23
CA ILE A 163 15.91 3.05 -7.77
C ILE A 163 17.31 3.22 -8.35
N ALA A 164 17.71 4.45 -8.61
CA ALA A 164 19.07 4.82 -8.99
C ALA A 164 19.68 5.73 -7.89
N PRO A 165 20.42 5.17 -6.92
CA PRO A 165 21.12 5.96 -5.91
C PRO A 165 22.14 6.91 -6.56
N THR A 166 22.13 8.18 -6.14
CA THR A 166 23.09 9.20 -6.59
C THR A 166 24.40 9.18 -5.78
N ARG A 167 24.36 8.55 -4.60
CA ARG A 167 25.46 8.34 -3.66
C ARG A 167 25.14 7.14 -2.74
N GLY A 168 26.14 6.59 -2.05
CA GLY A 168 25.94 5.56 -1.03
C GLY A 168 25.19 6.10 0.21
N SER A 169 24.44 5.23 0.90
CA SER A 169 23.71 5.60 2.12
C SER A 169 23.17 4.39 2.88
N ASP A 170 23.28 4.45 4.20
CA ASP A 170 22.73 3.50 5.18
C ASP A 170 21.26 3.09 4.94
N LEU A 171 20.46 3.97 4.33
CA LEU A 171 19.04 3.74 4.03
C LEU A 171 18.80 2.82 2.82
N LEU A 172 19.68 2.87 1.82
CA LEU A 172 19.49 2.22 0.51
C LEU A 172 20.60 1.19 0.20
N ASP A 173 21.54 0.99 1.12
CA ASP A 173 22.57 -0.03 1.02
C ASP A 173 21.92 -1.43 0.87
N GLY A 174 22.45 -2.24 -0.05
CA GLY A 174 21.94 -3.60 -0.32
C GLY A 174 20.65 -3.68 -1.15
N VAL A 175 20.05 -2.55 -1.57
CA VAL A 175 18.89 -2.57 -2.48
C VAL A 175 19.31 -3.07 -3.88
N GLY A 176 20.44 -2.61 -4.41
CA GLY A 176 20.93 -3.00 -5.74
C GLY A 176 19.87 -2.78 -6.83
N ASP A 177 19.72 -3.73 -7.74
CA ASP A 177 18.72 -3.69 -8.81
C ASP A 177 17.29 -4.07 -8.35
N ARG A 178 17.06 -4.32 -7.05
CA ARG A 178 15.74 -4.72 -6.53
C ARG A 178 14.74 -3.58 -6.70
N ARG A 179 13.47 -3.96 -6.92
CA ARG A 179 12.37 -3.01 -7.11
C ARG A 179 11.66 -2.69 -5.80
N VAL A 180 11.12 -1.48 -5.72
CA VAL A 180 10.29 -0.98 -4.61
C VAL A 180 8.95 -0.47 -5.15
N TYR A 181 7.92 -0.45 -4.29
CA TYR A 181 6.54 -0.18 -4.69
C TYR A 181 6.17 1.30 -4.62
N TYR A 182 5.78 1.85 -5.77
CA TYR A 182 5.30 3.23 -5.97
C TYR A 182 3.79 3.23 -6.22
N VAL A 183 3.10 4.25 -5.70
CA VAL A 183 1.64 4.42 -5.83
C VAL A 183 1.25 5.90 -5.72
N HIS A 184 1.50 6.68 -6.78
CA HIS A 184 1.38 8.15 -6.72
C HIS A 184 1.06 8.81 -8.07
N SER A 185 0.34 9.94 -8.04
CA SER A 185 0.06 10.79 -9.23
C SER A 185 1.00 12.00 -9.36
N TYR A 186 1.61 12.43 -8.25
CA TYR A 186 2.46 13.60 -8.14
C TYR A 186 3.85 13.20 -7.64
N ARG A 187 4.88 13.97 -8.00
CA ARG A 187 6.29 13.69 -7.71
C ARG A 187 7.11 14.98 -7.68
N ALA A 188 8.19 14.97 -6.90
CA ALA A 188 9.22 16.01 -6.95
C ALA A 188 10.28 15.68 -8.01
N THR A 189 10.79 16.69 -8.70
CA THR A 189 11.82 16.57 -9.75
C THR A 189 13.19 17.01 -9.21
N PRO A 190 14.30 16.31 -9.54
CA PRO A 190 15.64 16.79 -9.23
C PRO A 190 15.91 18.17 -9.84
N SER A 191 16.58 19.04 -9.09
CA SER A 191 16.95 20.38 -9.54
C SER A 191 18.28 20.81 -8.92
N ALA A 192 18.89 21.88 -9.47
CA ALA A 192 20.08 22.47 -8.87
C ALA A 192 19.86 22.92 -7.41
N ALA A 193 18.65 23.38 -7.07
CA ALA A 193 18.31 23.90 -5.75
C ALA A 193 18.09 22.79 -4.68
N ASN A 194 17.75 21.56 -5.09
CA ASN A 194 17.54 20.43 -4.17
C ASN A 194 18.59 19.30 -4.31
N LYS A 195 19.62 19.49 -5.15
CA LYS A 195 20.65 18.49 -5.45
C LYS A 195 21.24 17.80 -4.22
N ASP A 196 21.57 18.56 -3.17
CA ASP A 196 22.19 18.02 -1.95
C ASP A 196 21.25 17.11 -1.14
N TRP A 197 19.93 17.23 -1.34
CA TRP A 197 18.94 16.34 -0.75
C TRP A 197 18.76 15.06 -1.55
N VAL A 198 18.77 15.11 -2.89
CA VAL A 198 18.43 13.97 -3.76
C VAL A 198 19.37 12.80 -3.52
N LEU A 199 18.86 11.73 -2.90
CA LEU A 199 19.61 10.53 -2.58
C LEU A 199 19.47 9.44 -3.65
N ALA A 200 18.28 9.32 -4.23
CA ALA A 200 18.03 8.43 -5.36
C ALA A 200 16.98 9.03 -6.30
N THR A 201 17.13 8.77 -7.59
CA THR A 201 16.12 9.07 -8.62
C THR A 201 15.53 7.79 -9.17
N THR A 202 14.46 7.91 -9.97
CA THR A 202 13.96 6.85 -10.83
C THR A 202 13.24 7.47 -12.03
N GLN A 203 12.84 6.64 -13.01
CA GLN A 203 12.30 7.06 -14.29
C GLN A 203 10.84 6.59 -14.44
N TYR A 204 9.93 7.55 -14.68
CA TYR A 204 8.56 7.29 -15.12
C TYR A 204 7.99 8.53 -15.84
N GLY A 205 8.02 8.55 -17.17
CA GLY A 205 7.64 9.75 -17.94
C GLY A 205 8.56 10.95 -17.69
N GLY A 206 9.82 10.68 -17.36
CA GLY A 206 10.79 11.66 -16.87
C GLY A 206 11.42 11.20 -15.55
N GLU A 207 12.53 11.86 -15.20
CA GLU A 207 13.23 11.61 -13.94
C GLU A 207 12.48 12.24 -12.77
N PHE A 208 12.35 11.51 -11.66
CA PHE A 208 11.83 12.05 -10.42
C PHE A 208 12.58 11.54 -9.18
N VAL A 209 12.43 12.24 -8.07
CA VAL A 209 13.08 11.93 -6.80
C VAL A 209 12.44 10.69 -6.18
N ALA A 210 13.21 9.60 -6.09
CA ALA A 210 12.81 8.36 -5.43
C ALA A 210 13.06 8.42 -3.91
N ALA A 211 14.15 9.06 -3.50
CA ALA A 211 14.51 9.25 -2.09
C ALA A 211 15.31 10.54 -1.89
N VAL A 212 15.19 11.12 -0.69
CA VAL A 212 16.01 12.23 -0.20
C VAL A 212 16.70 11.86 1.10
N ASN A 213 17.87 12.45 1.34
CA ASN A 213 18.56 12.41 2.62
C ASN A 213 19.40 13.69 2.81
N ARG A 214 19.42 14.25 4.03
CA ARG A 214 20.41 15.24 4.45
C ARG A 214 20.61 15.15 5.97
N GLY A 215 21.80 14.70 6.39
CA GLY A 215 22.04 14.34 7.79
C GLY A 215 21.10 13.22 8.23
N SER A 216 20.48 13.38 9.41
CA SER A 216 19.53 12.41 9.98
C SER A 216 18.13 12.45 9.36
N VAL A 217 17.87 13.39 8.44
CA VAL A 217 16.55 13.55 7.78
C VAL A 217 16.57 12.77 6.48
N SER A 218 15.70 11.77 6.37
CA SER A 218 15.51 10.95 5.18
C SER A 218 14.05 10.92 4.77
N ALA A 219 13.76 10.71 3.50
CA ALA A 219 12.42 10.35 3.05
C ALA A 219 12.44 9.55 1.75
N VAL A 220 11.38 8.79 1.50
CA VAL A 220 11.22 7.92 0.32
C VAL A 220 9.85 8.13 -0.34
N GLN A 221 9.79 8.15 -1.67
CA GLN A 221 8.55 8.31 -2.42
C GLN A 221 7.79 6.98 -2.59
N PHE A 222 8.52 5.86 -2.55
CA PHE A 222 7.97 4.51 -2.50
C PHE A 222 7.53 4.15 -1.07
N HIS A 223 6.75 3.07 -0.95
CA HIS A 223 6.29 2.51 0.31
C HIS A 223 7.15 1.31 0.73
N PRO A 224 8.14 1.46 1.63
CA PRO A 224 8.98 0.34 2.05
C PRO A 224 8.16 -0.74 2.79
N GLU A 225 7.14 -0.37 3.57
CA GLU A 225 6.21 -1.31 4.19
C GLU A 225 5.36 -2.12 3.19
N LYS A 226 5.37 -1.72 1.91
CA LYS A 226 4.74 -2.42 0.77
C LYS A 226 5.73 -2.95 -0.25
N SER A 227 7.04 -2.84 0.02
CA SER A 227 8.12 -3.25 -0.89
C SER A 227 8.71 -4.63 -0.54
N GLY A 228 7.95 -5.49 0.14
CA GLY A 228 8.38 -6.83 0.54
C GLY A 228 9.65 -6.82 1.39
N ALA A 229 10.52 -7.82 1.20
CA ALA A 229 11.79 -7.92 1.91
C ALA A 229 12.67 -6.67 1.68
N THR A 230 12.84 -6.21 0.44
CA THR A 230 13.61 -5.00 0.08
C THR A 230 13.20 -3.78 0.91
N GLY A 231 11.91 -3.60 1.15
CA GLY A 231 11.42 -2.50 1.95
C GLY A 231 11.58 -2.67 3.46
N LEU A 232 11.49 -3.90 3.96
CA LEU A 232 11.88 -4.20 5.35
C LEU A 232 13.38 -3.94 5.58
N ASP A 233 14.23 -4.25 4.61
CA ASP A 233 15.67 -3.98 4.65
C ASP A 233 15.94 -2.46 4.72
N ILE A 234 15.24 -1.65 3.91
CA ILE A 234 15.31 -0.17 3.93
C ILE A 234 14.83 0.41 5.27
N LEU A 235 13.73 -0.13 5.83
CA LEU A 235 13.26 0.28 7.16
C LEU A 235 14.25 -0.12 8.25
N ALA A 236 14.87 -1.29 8.17
CA ALA A 236 15.92 -1.71 9.09
C ALA A 236 17.13 -0.76 9.03
N GLY A 237 17.56 -0.34 7.84
CA GLY A 237 18.64 0.65 7.66
C GLY A 237 18.38 1.98 8.39
N PHE A 238 17.14 2.49 8.36
CA PHE A 238 16.75 3.67 9.15
C PHE A 238 16.64 3.41 10.66
N LEU A 239 16.10 2.25 11.06
CA LEU A 239 15.86 1.93 12.46
C LEU A 239 17.15 1.55 13.21
N GLN A 240 18.08 0.86 12.56
CA GLN A 240 19.28 0.21 13.12
C GLN A 240 20.60 0.65 12.44
N PRO A 241 20.92 1.96 12.35
CA PRO A 241 22.08 2.43 11.58
C PRO A 241 23.42 1.83 12.04
N GLU A 242 23.61 1.60 13.35
CA GLU A 242 24.85 1.01 13.88
C GLU A 242 24.99 -0.50 13.59
N GLU A 243 23.90 -1.28 13.66
CA GLU A 243 23.93 -2.72 13.33
C GLU A 243 24.08 -2.90 11.82
N ALA A 244 23.42 -2.06 11.01
CA ALA A 244 23.68 -1.96 9.58
C ALA A 244 25.15 -1.59 9.30
N ALA A 245 25.77 -0.71 10.10
CA ALA A 245 27.19 -0.37 9.96
C ALA A 245 28.14 -1.52 10.35
N ALA A 246 27.74 -2.37 11.29
CA ALA A 246 28.48 -3.58 11.64
C ALA A 246 28.38 -4.65 10.55
N ALA A 247 27.16 -4.89 10.03
CA ALA A 247 26.93 -5.80 8.90
C ALA A 247 27.71 -5.35 7.65
N ARG A 248 27.72 -4.05 7.34
CA ARG A 248 28.56 -3.45 6.28
C ARG A 248 30.04 -3.80 6.41
N ARG A 249 30.62 -3.67 7.61
CA ARG A 249 32.04 -4.02 7.85
C ARG A 249 32.33 -5.50 7.62
N GLN A 250 31.40 -6.40 7.97
CA GLN A 250 31.53 -7.83 7.70
C GLN A 250 31.35 -8.17 6.21
N ALA A 251 30.33 -7.62 5.56
CA ALA A 251 30.04 -7.85 4.14
C ALA A 251 31.16 -7.32 3.22
N ALA A 252 31.72 -6.15 3.52
CA ALA A 252 32.87 -5.62 2.78
C ALA A 252 34.14 -6.47 2.97
N ALA A 253 34.34 -7.03 4.17
CA ALA A 253 35.44 -7.96 4.42
C ALA A 253 35.28 -9.28 3.64
N SER A 254 34.07 -9.85 3.56
CA SER A 254 33.81 -11.05 2.76
C SER A 254 33.80 -10.81 1.25
N ALA A 255 33.28 -9.68 0.78
CA ALA A 255 33.25 -9.37 -0.67
C ALA A 255 34.66 -9.22 -1.28
N SER A 256 35.68 -8.94 -0.45
CA SER A 256 37.08 -8.89 -0.88
C SER A 256 37.65 -10.25 -1.36
N SER A 257 36.96 -11.37 -1.12
CA SER A 257 37.41 -12.73 -1.50
C SER A 257 36.61 -13.40 -2.63
N SER A 258 35.57 -12.76 -3.18
CA SER A 258 34.71 -13.37 -4.23
C SER A 258 34.30 -12.39 -5.34
N ALA A 259 35.25 -12.00 -6.18
CA ALA A 259 34.99 -11.17 -7.35
C ALA A 259 34.55 -11.98 -8.59
N SER A 260 33.32 -12.52 -8.60
CA SER A 260 32.65 -12.96 -9.85
C SER A 260 31.16 -13.33 -9.70
N SER A 261 30.26 -12.39 -10.01
CA SER A 261 29.00 -12.67 -10.76
C SER A 261 28.18 -11.39 -10.91
N SER A 262 28.49 -10.57 -11.92
CA SER A 262 27.52 -9.59 -12.40
C SER A 262 26.41 -10.34 -13.13
N SER A 263 25.33 -10.68 -12.42
CA SER A 263 24.08 -11.09 -13.07
C SER A 263 23.70 -10.03 -14.10
N PRO A 264 23.26 -10.40 -15.31
CA PRO A 264 22.85 -9.41 -16.30
C PRO A 264 21.73 -8.55 -15.70
N ALA A 265 21.90 -7.23 -15.74
CA ALA A 265 20.91 -6.29 -15.24
C ALA A 265 19.58 -6.56 -15.93
N GLY A 266 18.59 -7.00 -15.15
CA GLY A 266 17.25 -7.29 -15.67
C GLY A 266 16.63 -6.06 -16.34
N PRO A 267 15.68 -6.23 -17.27
CA PRO A 267 15.15 -5.12 -18.05
C PRO A 267 14.58 -4.05 -17.11
N SER A 268 15.11 -2.82 -17.20
CA SER A 268 14.90 -1.75 -16.23
C SER A 268 13.51 -1.11 -16.35
N GLY A 269 13.03 -0.53 -15.24
CA GLY A 269 11.79 0.25 -15.18
C GLY A 269 10.64 -0.49 -14.50
N LEU A 270 9.43 0.05 -14.69
CA LEU A 270 8.20 -0.42 -14.06
C LEU A 270 7.88 -1.88 -14.46
N ALA A 271 7.88 -2.77 -13.48
CA ALA A 271 7.50 -4.16 -13.68
C ALA A 271 6.00 -4.31 -13.99
N LYS A 272 5.70 -5.21 -14.93
CA LYS A 272 4.36 -5.75 -15.14
C LYS A 272 3.97 -6.55 -13.89
N ARG A 273 2.84 -6.19 -13.27
CA ARG A 273 2.46 -6.73 -11.96
C ARG A 273 1.65 -8.01 -12.09
N VAL A 274 2.01 -9.02 -11.30
CA VAL A 274 1.24 -10.26 -11.14
C VAL A 274 0.43 -10.18 -9.85
N ILE A 275 -0.90 -10.04 -9.99
CA ILE A 275 -1.83 -9.88 -8.86
C ILE A 275 -2.48 -11.23 -8.55
N ALA A 276 -2.40 -11.66 -7.29
CA ALA A 276 -3.07 -12.86 -6.81
C ALA A 276 -4.40 -12.49 -6.16
N CYS A 277 -5.47 -13.22 -6.49
CA CYS A 277 -6.82 -12.90 -6.04
C CYS A 277 -7.48 -14.09 -5.31
N LEU A 278 -8.28 -13.79 -4.29
CA LEU A 278 -9.07 -14.77 -3.54
C LEU A 278 -10.50 -14.28 -3.26
N ASP A 279 -11.48 -15.16 -3.49
CA ASP A 279 -12.89 -14.94 -3.16
C ASP A 279 -13.10 -15.25 -1.66
N VAL A 280 -13.51 -14.27 -0.84
CA VAL A 280 -13.78 -14.45 0.60
C VAL A 280 -15.29 -14.53 0.84
N ARG A 281 -15.76 -15.65 1.40
CA ARG A 281 -17.19 -15.90 1.70
C ARG A 281 -17.38 -16.46 3.10
N SER A 282 -18.60 -16.33 3.63
CA SER A 282 -19.08 -17.10 4.78
C SER A 282 -19.55 -18.50 4.34
N ASN A 283 -19.24 -19.55 5.11
CA ASN A 283 -19.89 -20.85 4.98
C ASN A 283 -21.14 -20.95 5.89
N ASP A 284 -21.80 -22.11 5.89
CA ASP A 284 -23.03 -22.36 6.66
C ASP A 284 -22.83 -22.32 8.20
N THR A 285 -21.60 -22.47 8.68
CA THR A 285 -21.22 -22.31 10.11
C THR A 285 -20.78 -20.88 10.46
N GLY A 286 -20.75 -19.96 9.50
CA GLY A 286 -20.35 -18.56 9.69
C GLY A 286 -18.84 -18.28 9.64
N ASP A 287 -18.02 -19.29 9.31
CA ASP A 287 -16.57 -19.16 9.11
C ASP A 287 -16.24 -18.49 7.78
N LEU A 288 -15.10 -17.80 7.72
CA LEU A 288 -14.61 -17.25 6.46
C LEU A 288 -13.76 -18.28 5.72
N VAL A 289 -14.21 -18.64 4.52
CA VAL A 289 -13.54 -19.59 3.63
C VAL A 289 -13.24 -18.95 2.28
N VAL A 290 -12.27 -19.53 1.57
CA VAL A 290 -11.94 -19.16 0.18
C VAL A 290 -12.67 -20.09 -0.79
N THR A 291 -12.91 -19.65 -2.03
CA THR A 291 -13.39 -20.56 -3.08
C THR A 291 -12.67 -20.49 -4.42
N LYS A 292 -12.89 -21.54 -5.23
CA LYS A 292 -12.24 -21.94 -6.50
C LYS A 292 -10.95 -22.78 -6.38
N GLY A 293 -10.74 -23.43 -5.23
CA GLY A 293 -9.70 -24.45 -5.05
C GLY A 293 -10.11 -25.68 -4.23
N ASP A 294 -11.05 -25.54 -3.30
CA ASP A 294 -11.32 -26.57 -2.30
C ASP A 294 -12.65 -27.31 -2.54
N GLN A 295 -12.55 -28.58 -2.98
CA GLN A 295 -13.45 -29.65 -2.51
C GLN A 295 -12.96 -30.16 -1.14
N TYR A 296 -12.78 -29.27 -0.16
CA TYR A 296 -12.53 -29.71 1.22
C TYR A 296 -13.86 -29.99 1.90
N ASP A 297 -14.07 -31.25 2.27
CA ASP A 297 -15.20 -31.71 3.07
C ASP A 297 -15.21 -30.97 4.42
N VAL A 298 -16.23 -30.15 4.67
CA VAL A 298 -16.27 -29.22 5.81
C VAL A 298 -16.75 -29.98 7.05
N ARG A 299 -15.85 -30.82 7.60
CA ARG A 299 -16.10 -31.66 8.78
C ARG A 299 -14.95 -31.65 9.79
N GLU A 300 -14.44 -30.46 10.12
CA GLU A 300 -13.73 -30.28 11.38
C GLU A 300 -14.75 -30.05 12.49
N LYS A 301 -14.92 -31.07 13.35
CA LYS A 301 -15.72 -30.97 14.57
C LYS A 301 -14.79 -30.58 15.73
N ASP A 302 -14.80 -29.31 16.11
CA ASP A 302 -14.37 -28.92 17.46
C ASP A 302 -15.45 -28.07 18.13
N GLY A 303 -15.88 -28.52 19.31
CA GLY A 303 -16.97 -27.93 20.06
C GLY A 303 -16.48 -26.88 21.05
N GLY A 304 -16.52 -25.60 20.68
CA GLY A 304 -16.17 -24.51 21.60
C GLY A 304 -16.44 -23.10 21.06
N ARG A 305 -17.53 -22.48 21.54
CA ARG A 305 -17.88 -21.03 21.51
C ARG A 305 -17.27 -20.16 20.39
N ASP A 306 -18.09 -19.77 19.41
CA ASP A 306 -18.05 -18.50 18.64
C ASP A 306 -16.73 -18.01 18.00
N VAL A 307 -15.65 -18.80 17.95
CA VAL A 307 -14.45 -18.45 17.20
C VAL A 307 -14.63 -18.84 15.73
N ARG A 308 -15.12 -17.90 14.90
CA ARG A 308 -15.12 -18.04 13.44
C ARG A 308 -13.71 -18.34 12.95
N ASN A 309 -13.53 -19.38 12.14
CA ASN A 309 -12.23 -19.71 11.55
C ASN A 309 -11.90 -18.70 10.45
N LEU A 310 -11.00 -17.76 10.77
CA LEU A 310 -10.51 -16.72 9.86
C LEU A 310 -9.17 -17.09 9.19
N GLY A 311 -8.63 -18.28 9.45
CA GLY A 311 -7.27 -18.67 9.03
C GLY A 311 -7.15 -18.79 7.51
N LYS A 312 -8.11 -19.46 6.86
CA LYS A 312 -7.99 -19.85 5.44
C LYS A 312 -7.73 -18.68 4.47
N PRO A 313 -8.42 -17.53 4.53
CA PRO A 313 -8.09 -16.37 3.69
C PRO A 313 -6.75 -15.72 4.04
N VAL A 314 -6.39 -15.69 5.33
CA VAL A 314 -5.16 -15.06 5.84
C VAL A 314 -3.92 -15.86 5.43
N ASP A 315 -3.95 -17.17 5.63
CA ASP A 315 -2.86 -18.08 5.27
C ASP A 315 -2.68 -18.18 3.75
N LEU A 316 -3.78 -18.13 2.97
CA LEU A 316 -3.68 -18.07 1.51
C LEU A 316 -3.07 -16.74 1.04
N ALA A 317 -3.44 -15.61 1.63
CA ALA A 317 -2.84 -14.31 1.31
C ALA A 317 -1.34 -14.27 1.68
N ALA A 318 -0.95 -14.84 2.82
CA ALA A 318 0.45 -15.00 3.20
C ALA A 318 1.20 -15.91 2.20
N ARG A 319 0.62 -17.05 1.82
CA ARG A 319 1.17 -17.96 0.81
C ARG A 319 1.39 -17.25 -0.53
N TYR A 320 0.42 -16.49 -1.02
CA TYR A 320 0.57 -15.73 -2.27
C TYR A 320 1.71 -14.72 -2.19
N PHE A 321 1.89 -14.04 -1.06
CA PHE A 321 3.01 -13.13 -0.84
C PHE A 321 4.36 -13.87 -0.82
N GLU A 322 4.43 -15.02 -0.13
CA GLU A 322 5.60 -15.89 -0.06
C GLU A 322 5.96 -16.52 -1.43
N GLU A 323 4.95 -16.86 -2.24
CA GLU A 323 5.07 -17.30 -3.65
C GLU A 323 5.43 -16.17 -4.63
N GLY A 324 5.50 -14.92 -4.14
CA GLY A 324 5.99 -13.76 -4.90
C GLY A 324 4.92 -12.84 -5.49
N ALA A 325 3.67 -12.82 -5.01
CA ALA A 325 2.65 -11.88 -5.49
C ALA A 325 3.10 -10.41 -5.39
N ASP A 326 2.77 -9.60 -6.40
CA ASP A 326 3.03 -8.16 -6.41
C ASP A 326 1.96 -7.35 -5.68
N GLU A 327 0.79 -7.96 -5.47
CA GLU A 327 -0.39 -7.44 -4.81
C GLU A 327 -1.33 -8.61 -4.51
N VAL A 328 -2.07 -8.54 -3.41
CA VAL A 328 -3.11 -9.51 -3.05
C VAL A 328 -4.48 -8.84 -3.05
N ALA A 329 -5.42 -9.37 -3.81
CA ALA A 329 -6.79 -8.87 -3.93
C ALA A 329 -7.78 -9.80 -3.22
N PHE A 330 -8.59 -9.25 -2.31
CA PHE A 330 -9.68 -9.93 -1.63
C PHE A 330 -11.02 -9.50 -2.24
N LEU A 331 -11.75 -10.45 -2.83
CA LEU A 331 -13.13 -10.24 -3.27
C LEU A 331 -14.07 -10.63 -2.15
N ASN A 332 -14.52 -9.65 -1.38
CA ASN A 332 -15.48 -9.80 -0.30
C ASN A 332 -16.88 -10.05 -0.88
N ILE A 333 -17.24 -11.33 -0.99
CA ILE A 333 -18.57 -11.78 -1.41
C ILE A 333 -19.41 -12.26 -0.21
N THR A 334 -19.04 -11.83 1.01
CA THR A 334 -19.78 -12.17 2.22
C THR A 334 -21.12 -11.46 2.27
N GLY A 335 -22.17 -12.21 2.64
CA GLY A 335 -23.54 -11.70 2.73
C GLY A 335 -23.87 -11.04 4.06
N PHE A 336 -22.93 -10.31 4.69
CA PHE A 336 -23.13 -9.72 6.01
C PHE A 336 -24.05 -8.49 5.94
N ARG A 337 -25.36 -8.74 5.81
CA ARG A 337 -26.41 -7.72 5.89
C ARG A 337 -26.73 -7.31 7.34
N ASP A 338 -26.39 -8.18 8.29
CA ASP A 338 -26.77 -8.09 9.70
C ASP A 338 -25.53 -8.02 10.61
N CYS A 339 -24.54 -7.17 10.30
CA CYS A 339 -23.42 -6.88 11.19
C CYS A 339 -23.21 -5.38 11.42
N VAL A 340 -22.67 -5.04 12.59
CA VAL A 340 -22.10 -3.72 12.89
C VAL A 340 -20.84 -3.53 12.03
N MET A 341 -20.62 -2.32 11.52
CA MET A 341 -19.56 -2.06 10.55
C MET A 341 -18.17 -2.45 11.08
N GLU A 342 -17.85 -2.05 12.31
CA GLU A 342 -16.55 -2.29 12.96
C GLU A 342 -16.24 -3.79 13.19
N ASP A 343 -17.30 -4.61 13.30
CA ASP A 343 -17.25 -6.06 13.53
C ASP A 343 -17.28 -6.89 12.23
N THR A 344 -17.27 -6.24 11.06
CA THR A 344 -17.28 -6.91 9.75
C THR A 344 -16.07 -7.87 9.64
N PRO A 345 -16.27 -9.20 9.51
CA PRO A 345 -15.18 -10.18 9.54
C PRO A 345 -14.07 -9.97 8.49
N MET A 346 -14.40 -9.33 7.36
CA MET A 346 -13.42 -8.95 6.33
C MET A 346 -12.37 -7.96 6.84
N LEU A 347 -12.72 -7.07 7.78
CA LEU A 347 -11.78 -6.16 8.44
C LEU A 347 -10.74 -6.96 9.23
N GLU A 348 -11.16 -7.98 9.97
CA GLU A 348 -10.26 -8.83 10.74
C GLU A 348 -9.34 -9.69 9.85
N VAL A 349 -9.82 -10.15 8.69
CA VAL A 349 -8.98 -10.80 7.67
C VAL A 349 -7.86 -9.85 7.20
N LEU A 350 -8.19 -8.59 6.89
CA LEU A 350 -7.17 -7.60 6.51
C LEU A 350 -6.20 -7.29 7.65
N ARG A 351 -6.70 -7.20 8.90
CA ARG A 351 -5.88 -6.92 10.08
C ARG A 351 -4.83 -7.99 10.30
N ARG A 352 -5.19 -9.27 10.15
CA ARG A 352 -4.28 -10.42 10.26
C ARG A 352 -3.41 -10.62 9.02
N ALA A 353 -3.95 -10.45 7.82
CA ALA A 353 -3.17 -10.57 6.57
C ALA A 353 -2.03 -9.53 6.53
N SER A 354 -2.32 -8.27 6.91
CA SER A 354 -1.33 -7.19 6.94
C SER A 354 -0.21 -7.36 7.99
N GLU A 355 -0.30 -8.33 8.91
CA GLU A 355 0.79 -8.67 9.85
C GLU A 355 1.88 -9.53 9.19
N ARG A 356 1.51 -10.29 8.14
CA ARG A 356 2.42 -11.19 7.40
C ARG A 356 2.74 -10.69 5.99
N VAL A 357 1.82 -9.98 5.35
CA VAL A 357 1.87 -9.59 3.93
C VAL A 357 2.35 -8.15 3.76
N PHE A 358 3.58 -8.00 3.25
CA PHE A 358 4.26 -6.70 3.03
C PHE A 358 4.23 -6.27 1.56
N VAL A 359 3.08 -6.47 0.91
CA VAL A 359 2.74 -5.99 -0.44
C VAL A 359 1.35 -5.32 -0.40
N PRO A 360 0.93 -4.61 -1.46
CA PRO A 360 -0.40 -4.00 -1.52
C PRO A 360 -1.53 -5.00 -1.34
N LEU A 361 -2.51 -4.62 -0.51
CA LEU A 361 -3.76 -5.32 -0.30
C LEU A 361 -4.91 -4.53 -0.92
N THR A 362 -5.64 -5.14 -1.85
CA THR A 362 -6.85 -4.56 -2.45
C THR A 362 -8.07 -5.30 -1.90
N VAL A 363 -9.14 -4.59 -1.51
CA VAL A 363 -10.41 -5.20 -1.09
C VAL A 363 -11.56 -4.70 -1.95
N GLY A 364 -12.35 -5.61 -2.52
CA GLY A 364 -13.54 -5.29 -3.30
C GLY A 364 -14.80 -5.91 -2.71
N GLY A 365 -15.94 -5.25 -2.87
CA GLY A 365 -17.23 -5.70 -2.34
C GLY A 365 -17.60 -5.03 -1.01
N GLY A 366 -18.81 -4.46 -0.95
CA GLY A 366 -19.32 -3.74 0.22
C GLY A 366 -18.83 -2.29 0.36
N ILE A 367 -18.00 -1.77 -0.55
CA ILE A 367 -17.44 -0.41 -0.49
C ILE A 367 -18.45 0.63 -1.01
N LYS A 368 -19.43 0.97 -0.17
CA LYS A 368 -20.46 1.98 -0.45
C LYS A 368 -21.05 2.53 0.85
N ALA A 369 -21.92 3.54 0.74
CA ALA A 369 -22.69 3.99 1.90
C ALA A 369 -23.60 2.86 2.42
N LEU A 370 -23.65 2.68 3.73
CA LEU A 370 -24.44 1.63 4.38
C LEU A 370 -25.02 2.11 5.70
N THR A 371 -26.15 1.53 6.10
CA THR A 371 -26.68 1.59 7.46
C THR A 371 -26.49 0.21 8.07
N ASP A 372 -25.84 0.14 9.22
CA ASP A 372 -25.55 -1.13 9.89
C ASP A 372 -26.73 -1.66 10.73
N SER A 373 -26.59 -2.85 11.31
CA SER A 373 -27.61 -3.47 12.14
C SER A 373 -27.92 -2.71 13.46
N SER A 374 -27.13 -1.70 13.83
CA SER A 374 -27.40 -0.80 14.96
C SER A 374 -28.17 0.47 14.54
N GLY A 375 -28.45 0.64 13.25
CA GLY A 375 -29.06 1.84 12.68
C GLY A 375 -28.07 2.99 12.46
N ARG A 376 -26.76 2.76 12.62
CA ARG A 376 -25.73 3.77 12.33
C ARG A 376 -25.48 3.82 10.83
N SER A 377 -25.59 5.02 10.26
CA SER A 377 -25.31 5.26 8.83
C SER A 377 -23.88 5.74 8.63
N PHE A 378 -23.21 5.13 7.66
CA PHE A 378 -21.83 5.43 7.27
C PHE A 378 -21.80 5.84 5.79
N SER A 379 -21.05 6.90 5.47
CA SER A 379 -20.75 7.27 4.09
C SER A 379 -19.77 6.28 3.47
N ALA A 380 -19.69 6.24 2.13
CA ALA A 380 -18.72 5.40 1.42
C ALA A 380 -17.27 5.72 1.83
N VAL A 381 -16.98 6.97 2.17
CA VAL A 381 -15.67 7.41 2.69
C VAL A 381 -15.37 6.81 4.07
N GLN A 382 -16.35 6.79 4.97
CA GLN A 382 -16.19 6.17 6.30
C GLN A 382 -16.01 4.66 6.18
N VAL A 383 -16.77 4.00 5.30
CA VAL A 383 -16.61 2.57 5.03
C VAL A 383 -15.22 2.27 4.47
N ALA A 384 -14.77 3.02 3.47
CA ALA A 384 -13.42 2.88 2.91
C ALA A 384 -12.33 3.16 3.97
N ALA A 385 -12.51 4.16 4.85
CA ALA A 385 -11.60 4.46 5.94
C ALA A 385 -11.40 3.26 6.89
N GLU A 386 -12.47 2.57 7.28
CA GLU A 386 -12.36 1.37 8.13
C GLU A 386 -11.60 0.23 7.44
N TYR A 387 -11.82 0.03 6.14
CA TYR A 387 -11.05 -0.93 5.34
C TYR A 387 -9.56 -0.55 5.25
N PHE A 388 -9.24 0.73 5.03
CA PHE A 388 -7.85 1.20 4.99
C PHE A 388 -7.15 1.06 6.36
N ARG A 389 -7.80 1.49 7.46
CA ARG A 389 -7.27 1.35 8.83
C ARG A 389 -7.10 -0.12 9.24
N SER A 390 -7.91 -1.02 8.67
CA SER A 390 -7.82 -2.46 8.89
C SER A 390 -6.73 -3.14 8.06
N GLY A 391 -6.14 -2.47 7.07
CA GLY A 391 -4.94 -2.96 6.36
C GLY A 391 -5.03 -2.97 4.83
N ALA A 392 -6.17 -2.62 4.23
CA ALA A 392 -6.24 -2.43 2.78
C ALA A 392 -5.47 -1.17 2.35
N ASP A 393 -4.89 -1.19 1.16
CA ASP A 393 -4.27 -0.03 0.51
C ASP A 393 -5.17 0.55 -0.58
N LYS A 394 -6.07 -0.28 -1.12
CA LYS A 394 -7.01 0.06 -2.20
C LYS A 394 -8.37 -0.56 -1.96
N VAL A 395 -9.42 0.17 -2.34
CA VAL A 395 -10.80 -0.32 -2.35
C VAL A 395 -11.30 -0.45 -3.78
N SER A 396 -12.06 -1.51 -4.06
CA SER A 396 -12.60 -1.80 -5.38
C SER A 396 -14.13 -1.62 -5.42
N ILE A 397 -14.57 -0.77 -6.36
CA ILE A 397 -15.97 -0.38 -6.58
C ILE A 397 -16.47 -1.10 -7.84
N GLY A 398 -17.57 -1.84 -7.72
CA GLY A 398 -18.21 -2.60 -8.80
C GLY A 398 -19.46 -1.88 -9.33
N SER A 399 -20.64 -2.40 -9.00
CA SER A 399 -21.94 -1.93 -9.52
C SER A 399 -22.14 -0.41 -9.43
N ASP A 400 -21.86 0.19 -8.27
CA ASP A 400 -22.00 1.64 -8.03
C ASP A 400 -21.16 2.50 -9.01
N ALA A 401 -20.12 1.95 -9.64
CA ALA A 401 -19.34 2.64 -10.68
C ALA A 401 -20.08 2.74 -12.03
N VAL A 402 -20.97 1.79 -12.32
CA VAL A 402 -21.84 1.84 -13.51
C VAL A 402 -22.87 2.95 -13.35
N ASP A 403 -23.52 3.01 -12.18
CA ASP A 403 -24.50 4.04 -11.85
C ASP A 403 -23.85 5.44 -11.83
N ALA A 404 -22.65 5.56 -11.24
CA ALA A 404 -21.85 6.78 -11.28
C ALA A 404 -21.52 7.24 -12.71
N ALA A 405 -21.12 6.32 -13.60
CA ALA A 405 -20.83 6.63 -15.00
C ALA A 405 -22.09 7.06 -15.77
N GLN A 406 -23.22 6.38 -15.55
CA GLN A 406 -24.49 6.76 -16.16
C GLN A 406 -24.93 8.16 -15.72
N ALA A 407 -24.86 8.47 -14.42
CA ALA A 407 -25.19 9.78 -13.89
C ALA A 407 -24.25 10.89 -14.41
N TYR A 408 -22.95 10.60 -14.52
CA TYR A 408 -21.94 11.50 -15.11
C TYR A 408 -22.27 11.87 -16.57
N TYR A 409 -22.58 10.88 -17.42
CA TYR A 409 -22.96 11.14 -18.82
C TYR A 409 -24.34 11.81 -18.94
N ALA A 410 -25.31 11.48 -18.09
CA ALA A 410 -26.61 12.14 -18.04
C ALA A 410 -26.49 13.65 -17.70
N ARG A 411 -25.44 14.06 -16.99
CA ARG A 411 -25.08 15.46 -16.70
C ARG A 411 -24.16 16.10 -17.75
N GLY A 412 -23.98 15.48 -18.92
CA GLY A 412 -23.11 16.02 -19.98
C GLY A 412 -21.61 15.93 -19.67
N GLY A 413 -21.19 14.98 -18.84
CA GLY A 413 -19.78 14.77 -18.51
C GLY A 413 -19.27 15.63 -17.35
N VAL A 414 -20.15 16.01 -16.42
CA VAL A 414 -19.80 16.85 -15.27
C VAL A 414 -19.83 16.02 -13.96
N PRO A 415 -18.73 15.98 -13.19
CA PRO A 415 -18.71 15.39 -11.85
C PRO A 415 -19.55 16.23 -10.89
N ASP A 416 -20.21 15.60 -9.91
CA ASP A 416 -21.04 16.29 -8.91
C ASP A 416 -20.54 16.08 -7.47
N GLY A 417 -19.48 15.29 -7.27
CA GLY A 417 -18.90 15.00 -5.95
C GLY A 417 -19.76 14.07 -5.08
N SER A 418 -20.84 13.51 -5.60
CA SER A 418 -21.77 12.68 -4.83
C SER A 418 -21.36 11.21 -4.75
N THR A 419 -20.56 10.73 -5.71
CA THR A 419 -20.28 9.30 -5.86
C THR A 419 -19.17 8.84 -4.92
N ALA A 420 -19.18 7.54 -4.57
CA ALA A 420 -18.11 6.92 -3.80
C ALA A 420 -16.73 7.08 -4.49
N ILE A 421 -16.67 7.07 -5.82
CA ILE A 421 -15.45 7.27 -6.60
C ILE A 421 -14.87 8.66 -6.33
N GLU A 422 -15.68 9.71 -6.50
CA GLU A 422 -15.26 11.10 -6.29
C GLU A 422 -14.84 11.34 -4.84
N GLN A 423 -15.68 10.91 -3.88
CA GLN A 423 -15.45 11.20 -2.46
C GLN A 423 -14.24 10.46 -1.89
N ILE A 424 -14.05 9.17 -2.22
CA ILE A 424 -12.90 8.40 -1.74
C ILE A 424 -11.61 8.89 -2.41
N SER A 425 -11.64 9.18 -3.72
CA SER A 425 -10.45 9.66 -4.44
C SER A 425 -10.07 11.10 -4.10
N ALA A 426 -11.00 11.95 -3.64
CA ALA A 426 -10.69 13.28 -3.13
C ALA A 426 -9.88 13.23 -1.81
N VAL A 427 -10.15 12.26 -0.94
CA VAL A 427 -9.44 12.11 0.35
C VAL A 427 -8.15 11.30 0.19
N TYR A 428 -8.23 10.14 -0.47
CA TYR A 428 -7.15 9.14 -0.53
C TYR A 428 -6.40 9.10 -1.87
N GLY A 429 -6.74 10.01 -2.79
CA GLY A 429 -6.18 10.05 -4.15
C GLY A 429 -6.75 8.98 -5.07
N LYS A 430 -6.62 9.20 -6.38
CA LYS A 430 -7.07 8.26 -7.43
C LYS A 430 -6.46 6.86 -7.27
N GLN A 431 -5.24 6.79 -6.74
CA GLN A 431 -4.51 5.55 -6.50
C GLN A 431 -5.16 4.60 -5.49
N ALA A 432 -6.07 5.08 -4.63
CA ALA A 432 -6.75 4.27 -3.62
C ALA A 432 -8.04 3.61 -4.12
N VAL A 433 -8.54 3.99 -5.31
CA VAL A 433 -9.81 3.51 -5.88
C VAL A 433 -9.55 2.67 -7.11
N VAL A 434 -10.07 1.44 -7.12
CA VAL A 434 -10.05 0.51 -8.26
C VAL A 434 -11.49 0.33 -8.77
N ILE A 435 -11.70 0.35 -10.08
CA ILE A 435 -13.00 0.05 -10.67
C ILE A 435 -13.00 -1.41 -11.14
N SER A 436 -13.90 -2.23 -10.59
CA SER A 436 -14.13 -3.60 -11.06
C SER A 436 -15.14 -3.56 -12.20
N ILE A 437 -14.67 -3.82 -13.42
CA ILE A 437 -15.51 -3.92 -14.61
C ILE A 437 -15.51 -5.37 -15.07
N ASP A 438 -16.68 -5.99 -15.11
CA ASP A 438 -16.92 -7.30 -15.73
C ASP A 438 -17.57 -7.04 -17.09
N PRO A 439 -16.96 -7.28 -18.28
CA PRO A 439 -17.56 -6.91 -19.60
C PRO A 439 -18.00 -8.08 -20.52
N ARG A 440 -19.29 -8.08 -20.91
CA ARG A 440 -19.91 -8.98 -21.90
C ARG A 440 -19.76 -8.40 -23.28
N ARG A 441 -19.18 -9.15 -24.19
CA ARG A 441 -19.17 -8.81 -25.61
C ARG A 441 -20.59 -8.83 -26.21
N VAL A 442 -20.94 -7.78 -26.94
CA VAL A 442 -22.18 -7.63 -27.71
C VAL A 442 -21.81 -7.31 -29.16
N TYR A 443 -22.22 -8.18 -30.09
CA TYR A 443 -21.93 -8.04 -31.51
C TYR A 443 -22.93 -7.11 -32.21
N VAL A 444 -22.46 -6.33 -33.19
CA VAL A 444 -23.29 -5.46 -34.03
C VAL A 444 -22.78 -5.45 -35.48
N SER A 445 -23.70 -5.42 -36.44
CA SER A 445 -23.37 -5.36 -37.87
C SER A 445 -22.90 -3.96 -38.31
N ASP A 446 -23.46 -2.91 -37.70
CA ASP A 446 -23.21 -1.51 -38.01
C ASP A 446 -22.84 -0.72 -36.73
N PRO A 447 -21.67 -0.07 -36.66
CA PRO A 447 -21.27 0.84 -35.59
C PRO A 447 -22.29 1.93 -35.24
N SER A 448 -23.06 2.42 -36.22
CA SER A 448 -24.02 3.52 -36.05
C SER A 448 -25.36 3.08 -35.44
N ALA A 449 -25.63 1.77 -35.38
CA ALA A 449 -26.88 1.22 -34.85
C ALA A 449 -26.96 1.23 -33.31
N VAL A 450 -25.86 1.58 -32.61
CA VAL A 450 -25.80 1.66 -31.15
C VAL A 450 -25.15 2.97 -30.69
N PRO A 451 -25.55 3.53 -29.55
CA PRO A 451 -24.94 4.75 -28.99
C PRO A 451 -23.58 4.49 -28.32
N HIS A 452 -23.04 3.27 -28.43
CA HIS A 452 -21.84 2.82 -27.74
C HIS A 452 -20.63 2.85 -28.67
N ALA A 453 -19.45 3.17 -28.13
CA ALA A 453 -18.20 3.01 -28.87
C ALA A 453 -18.02 1.53 -29.25
N THR A 454 -17.84 1.27 -30.54
CA THR A 454 -17.64 -0.08 -31.08
C THR A 454 -16.21 -0.26 -31.58
N VAL A 455 -15.75 -1.50 -31.56
CA VAL A 455 -14.45 -1.93 -32.05
C VAL A 455 -14.66 -2.97 -33.15
N ARG A 456 -13.88 -2.88 -34.23
CA ARG A 456 -13.87 -3.92 -35.27
C ARG A 456 -13.18 -5.16 -34.70
N THR A 457 -13.86 -6.30 -34.70
CA THR A 457 -13.36 -7.53 -34.08
C THR A 457 -12.75 -8.49 -35.11
N ALA A 458 -11.72 -9.22 -34.69
CA ALA A 458 -11.14 -10.33 -35.44
C ALA A 458 -11.96 -11.63 -35.33
N ARG A 459 -12.98 -11.67 -34.45
CA ARG A 459 -13.86 -12.82 -34.22
C ARG A 459 -15.29 -12.43 -34.63
N PRO A 460 -15.74 -12.75 -35.86
CA PRO A 460 -17.08 -12.39 -36.31
C PRO A 460 -18.17 -12.92 -35.37
N GLY A 461 -19.25 -12.16 -35.22
CA GLY A 461 -20.42 -12.59 -34.47
C GLY A 461 -21.16 -13.77 -35.12
N PRO A 462 -22.15 -14.35 -34.43
CA PRO A 462 -22.89 -15.54 -34.92
C PRO A 462 -23.56 -15.36 -36.28
N ASN A 463 -23.85 -14.12 -36.69
CA ASN A 463 -24.48 -13.78 -37.97
C ASN A 463 -23.50 -13.07 -38.93
N GLY A 464 -22.19 -13.09 -38.64
CA GLY A 464 -21.16 -12.43 -39.43
C GLY A 464 -20.89 -10.97 -39.06
N GLU A 465 -21.38 -10.51 -37.89
CA GLU A 465 -21.13 -9.16 -37.37
C GLU A 465 -19.62 -8.87 -37.25
N GLN A 466 -19.14 -7.78 -37.87
CA GLN A 466 -17.72 -7.42 -37.86
C GLN A 466 -17.31 -6.44 -36.74
N TYR A 467 -18.28 -5.99 -35.94
CA TYR A 467 -18.06 -5.04 -34.85
C TYR A 467 -18.66 -5.56 -33.54
N CYS A 468 -18.12 -5.08 -32.43
CA CYS A 468 -18.67 -5.31 -31.11
C CYS A 468 -18.46 -4.12 -30.18
N TRP A 469 -19.27 -4.07 -29.13
CA TRP A 469 -19.03 -3.28 -27.93
C TRP A 469 -19.15 -4.19 -26.71
N TRP A 470 -18.92 -3.67 -25.50
CA TRP A 470 -19.03 -4.47 -24.28
C TRP A 470 -20.04 -3.86 -23.28
N GLN A 471 -21.03 -4.66 -22.90
CA GLN A 471 -22.02 -4.41 -21.85
C GLN A 471 -21.61 -5.18 -20.59
N CYS A 472 -21.62 -4.63 -19.38
CA CYS A 472 -20.98 -5.30 -18.25
C CYS A 472 -21.53 -6.71 -17.84
N THR A 473 -20.80 -7.83 -18.10
CA THR A 473 -20.87 -9.18 -17.41
C THR A 473 -19.54 -9.99 -17.53
N VAL A 474 -19.35 -11.13 -16.85
CA VAL A 474 -18.05 -11.87 -16.77
C VAL A 474 -17.82 -12.92 -17.90
N LYS A 475 -16.65 -12.91 -18.61
CA LYS A 475 -15.97 -14.11 -19.18
C LYS A 475 -14.60 -13.84 -19.87
N GLY A 476 -13.50 -14.36 -19.31
CA GLY A 476 -12.20 -14.56 -19.98
C GLY A 476 -11.36 -13.30 -20.25
N PHE A 477 -10.07 -13.48 -20.58
CA PHE A 477 -9.17 -12.37 -20.95
C PHE A 477 -9.48 -12.01 -22.39
N ASP A 478 -10.43 -11.11 -22.57
CA ASP A 478 -10.74 -10.56 -23.88
C ASP A 478 -9.67 -9.53 -24.25
N LEU A 479 -8.71 -9.90 -25.10
CA LEU A 479 -7.59 -9.04 -25.48
C LEU A 479 -8.05 -7.78 -26.22
N GLU A 480 -9.11 -7.88 -27.03
CA GLU A 480 -9.68 -6.73 -27.73
C GLU A 480 -10.33 -5.76 -26.73
N LEU A 481 -11.00 -6.28 -25.71
CA LEU A 481 -11.51 -5.48 -24.58
C LEU A 481 -10.38 -4.79 -23.82
N VAL A 482 -9.34 -5.54 -23.41
CA VAL A 482 -8.25 -4.99 -22.57
C VAL A 482 -7.49 -3.92 -23.33
N ASP A 483 -7.22 -4.11 -24.62
CA ASP A 483 -6.62 -3.09 -25.47
C ASP A 483 -7.56 -1.89 -25.69
N ALA A 484 -8.84 -2.11 -25.99
CA ALA A 484 -9.82 -1.03 -26.16
C ALA A 484 -9.95 -0.16 -24.90
N VAL A 485 -10.04 -0.77 -23.71
CA VAL A 485 -10.08 -0.05 -22.43
C VAL A 485 -8.76 0.67 -22.17
N SER A 486 -7.60 0.02 -22.41
CA SER A 486 -6.28 0.63 -22.23
C SER A 486 -6.03 1.84 -23.14
N ARG A 487 -6.67 1.90 -24.31
CA ARG A 487 -6.64 3.06 -25.20
C ARG A 487 -7.67 4.14 -24.84
N ALA A 488 -8.77 3.75 -24.18
CA ALA A 488 -9.84 4.66 -23.79
C ALA A 488 -9.56 5.44 -22.50
N VAL A 489 -8.63 4.99 -21.65
CA VAL A 489 -8.35 5.61 -20.34
C VAL A 489 -6.87 5.90 -20.13
N THR A 490 -6.57 6.95 -19.35
CA THR A 490 -5.21 7.33 -18.94
C THR A 490 -4.79 6.78 -17.58
N ILE A 491 -5.54 5.82 -17.03
CA ILE A 491 -5.29 5.16 -15.73
C ILE A 491 -4.81 3.72 -15.91
N PRO A 492 -4.09 3.11 -14.94
CA PRO A 492 -3.58 1.75 -15.09
C PRO A 492 -4.69 0.69 -15.24
N VAL A 493 -4.69 -0.05 -16.36
CA VAL A 493 -5.61 -1.17 -16.60
C VAL A 493 -5.04 -2.48 -16.06
N ILE A 494 -5.89 -3.24 -15.34
CA ILE A 494 -5.59 -4.59 -14.85
C ILE A 494 -6.38 -5.58 -15.71
N ALA A 495 -5.68 -6.46 -16.43
CA ALA A 495 -6.34 -7.60 -17.07
C ALA A 495 -6.80 -8.58 -15.98
N SER A 496 -8.09 -8.92 -15.94
CA SER A 496 -8.68 -9.85 -14.96
C SER A 496 -9.52 -10.92 -15.65
N SER A 497 -9.62 -12.10 -15.02
CA SER A 497 -10.30 -13.32 -15.50
C SER A 497 -9.72 -13.95 -16.78
N GLY A 498 -9.21 -15.20 -16.73
CA GLY A 498 -8.86 -15.97 -17.94
C GLY A 498 -7.43 -16.53 -18.02
N ALA A 499 -6.57 -16.20 -17.05
CA ALA A 499 -5.26 -16.84 -16.93
C ALA A 499 -5.40 -18.36 -16.72
N GLY A 500 -4.64 -19.14 -17.49
CA GLY A 500 -4.60 -20.61 -17.44
C GLY A 500 -3.17 -21.16 -17.31
N CYS A 501 -2.20 -20.47 -17.91
CA CYS A 501 -0.77 -20.80 -17.89
C CYS A 501 0.08 -19.50 -17.86
N PRO A 502 1.41 -19.59 -17.63
CA PRO A 502 2.31 -18.43 -17.70
C PRO A 502 2.24 -17.67 -19.04
N GLN A 503 2.03 -18.36 -20.16
CA GLN A 503 2.01 -17.76 -21.50
C GLN A 503 0.88 -16.73 -21.66
N HIS A 504 -0.28 -16.92 -21.01
CA HIS A 504 -1.37 -15.93 -21.03
C HIS A 504 -0.94 -14.57 -20.44
N PHE A 505 0.04 -14.55 -19.52
CA PHE A 505 0.58 -13.30 -18.96
C PHE A 505 1.51 -12.59 -19.95
N SER A 506 2.43 -13.31 -20.60
CA SER A 506 3.28 -12.71 -21.64
C SER A 506 2.45 -12.23 -22.84
N GLU A 507 1.45 -13.01 -23.25
CA GLU A 507 0.52 -12.64 -24.33
C GLU A 507 -0.21 -11.33 -24.04
N VAL A 508 -0.87 -11.19 -22.88
CA VAL A 508 -1.61 -9.96 -22.56
C VAL A 508 -0.68 -8.74 -22.42
N PHE A 509 0.53 -8.91 -21.89
CA PHE A 509 1.50 -7.81 -21.76
C PHE A 509 2.19 -7.43 -23.08
N ARG A 510 2.31 -8.34 -24.05
CA ARG A 510 2.82 -8.04 -25.40
C ARG A 510 1.74 -7.47 -26.31
N ALA A 511 0.50 -7.94 -26.19
CA ALA A 511 -0.61 -7.60 -27.10
C ALA A 511 -1.43 -6.37 -26.68
N THR A 512 -1.31 -5.89 -25.43
CA THR A 512 -2.19 -4.84 -24.88
C THR A 512 -1.44 -3.83 -24.01
N GLY A 513 -2.09 -2.69 -23.73
CA GLY A 513 -1.61 -1.69 -22.77
C GLY A 513 -1.67 -2.08 -21.28
N ALA A 514 -2.02 -3.33 -20.94
CA ALA A 514 -2.22 -3.76 -19.56
C ALA A 514 -1.01 -3.46 -18.64
N ALA A 515 -1.26 -2.78 -17.53
CA ALA A 515 -0.25 -2.47 -16.51
C ALA A 515 -0.06 -3.62 -15.50
N ALA A 516 -1.05 -4.51 -15.40
CA ALA A 516 -1.02 -5.70 -14.55
C ALA A 516 -1.93 -6.79 -15.09
N ALA A 517 -1.72 -8.02 -14.62
CA ALA A 517 -2.60 -9.15 -14.86
C ALA A 517 -2.92 -9.84 -13.54
N LEU A 518 -4.19 -10.18 -13.36
CA LEU A 518 -4.76 -10.76 -12.14
C LEU A 518 -5.24 -12.18 -12.43
N ALA A 519 -4.87 -13.12 -11.56
CA ALA A 519 -5.41 -14.47 -11.56
C ALA A 519 -5.81 -14.93 -10.15
N ALA A 520 -6.79 -15.83 -10.10
CA ALA A 520 -7.30 -16.43 -8.86
C ALA A 520 -7.15 -17.95 -8.91
N GLY A 521 -7.94 -18.62 -9.75
CA GLY A 521 -8.09 -20.08 -9.76
C GLY A 521 -6.79 -20.88 -9.92
N ILE A 522 -5.94 -20.50 -10.89
CA ILE A 522 -4.68 -21.21 -11.17
C ILE A 522 -3.70 -21.16 -9.99
N PHE A 523 -3.61 -20.02 -9.31
CA PHE A 523 -2.76 -19.85 -8.13
C PHE A 523 -3.38 -20.56 -6.92
N HIS A 524 -4.71 -20.43 -6.73
CA HIS A 524 -5.41 -21.07 -5.62
C HIS A 524 -5.24 -22.59 -5.64
N ARG A 525 -5.45 -23.22 -6.81
CA ARG A 525 -5.32 -24.67 -7.06
C ARG A 525 -3.88 -25.16 -7.23
N ARG A 526 -2.89 -24.26 -7.25
CA ARG A 526 -1.47 -24.57 -7.52
C ARG A 526 -1.24 -25.25 -8.88
N GLU A 527 -2.09 -24.95 -9.86
CA GLU A 527 -1.90 -25.38 -11.26
C GLU A 527 -0.72 -24.64 -11.92
N VAL A 528 -0.49 -23.40 -11.47
CA VAL A 528 0.62 -22.53 -11.87
C VAL A 528 1.13 -21.81 -10.62
N GLY A 529 2.45 -21.81 -10.40
CA GLY A 529 3.09 -21.02 -9.35
C GLY A 529 3.26 -19.56 -9.76
N ILE A 530 3.13 -18.62 -8.82
CA ILE A 530 3.34 -17.19 -9.09
C ILE A 530 4.80 -16.93 -9.52
N HIS A 531 5.78 -17.60 -8.90
CA HIS A 531 7.18 -17.58 -9.33
C HIS A 531 7.35 -18.03 -10.79
N GLN A 532 6.69 -19.12 -11.22
CA GLN A 532 6.77 -19.63 -12.60
C GLN A 532 6.27 -18.61 -13.62
N VAL A 533 5.22 -17.84 -13.29
CA VAL A 533 4.76 -16.73 -14.13
C VAL A 533 5.85 -15.67 -14.24
N LYS A 534 6.52 -15.33 -13.13
CA LYS A 534 7.54 -14.27 -13.08
C LYS A 534 8.85 -14.67 -13.75
N GLU A 535 9.27 -15.92 -13.62
CA GLU A 535 10.39 -16.53 -14.34
C GLU A 535 10.11 -16.51 -15.84
N HIS A 536 8.96 -17.02 -16.30
CA HIS A 536 8.52 -16.96 -17.69
C HIS A 536 8.48 -15.53 -18.24
N LEU A 537 7.98 -14.55 -17.47
CA LEU A 537 8.00 -13.14 -17.88
C LEU A 537 9.43 -12.60 -18.04
N ALA A 538 10.35 -12.96 -17.14
CA ALA A 538 11.75 -12.55 -17.22
C ALA A 538 12.49 -13.20 -18.41
N GLU A 539 12.24 -14.48 -18.68
CA GLU A 539 12.74 -15.21 -19.87
C GLU A 539 12.25 -14.57 -21.17
N GLU A 540 10.98 -14.15 -21.21
CA GLU A 540 10.37 -13.40 -22.32
C GLU A 540 10.87 -11.94 -22.44
N GLY A 541 11.77 -11.48 -21.55
CA GLY A 541 12.30 -10.12 -21.51
C GLY A 541 11.31 -9.06 -21.00
N ILE A 542 10.20 -9.49 -20.38
CA ILE A 542 9.17 -8.61 -19.82
C ILE A 542 9.57 -8.24 -18.38
N PRO A 543 9.67 -6.94 -18.02
CA PRO A 543 10.01 -6.53 -16.66
C PRO A 543 9.08 -7.14 -15.60
N ALA A 544 9.63 -7.97 -14.72
CA ALA A 544 8.95 -8.56 -13.56
C ALA A 544 9.75 -8.26 -12.29
N ARG A 545 9.08 -8.19 -11.14
CA ARG A 545 9.74 -8.19 -9.83
C ARG A 545 10.02 -9.65 -9.46
N LEU A 546 11.28 -10.03 -9.41
CA LEU A 546 11.74 -11.33 -8.89
C LEU A 546 11.92 -11.23 -7.36
#